data_AF-Q7V0H5-F1
#
_entry.id   AF-Q7V0H5-F1
#
_cell.length_a   1.000
_cell.length_b   1.000
_cell.length_c   1.000
_cell.angle_alpha   90.00
_cell.angle_beta   90.00
_cell.angle_gamma   90.00
#
_symmetry.space_group_name_H-M   'P 1'
#
loop_
_entity.id
_entity.type
_entity.pdbx_description
1 polymer ?
#
loop_
_entity_poly.entity_id
_entity_poly.type
_entity_poly.pdbx_seq_one_letter_code
_entity_poly.pdbx_strand_id
1 'polypeptide(L)'
;MIKKAINLKETSFTQAINISAQWCNEWGEDLLSEEVLADRVAELIKTKNGLRGFFAYALSDQNCYLLDKLPFSFVFKLQEAGNDVVEIVVKNLIMSSAQIIVHESDNNLEYKSNSENISERCKSILRVLETKSVTKNINQIMNNLDNLGNSFDNSKKYNEKQKQFIKHQILDIAK
;
A
#
# COMPACT_ATOMS: atom_id res chain seq x y z
N MET A 1 19.94 -27.81 0.18
CA MET A 1 18.55 -27.38 0.42
C MET A 1 17.84 -27.27 -0.91
N ILE A 2 16.79 -28.06 -1.13
CA ILE A 2 15.95 -27.95 -2.32
C ILE A 2 15.16 -26.64 -2.17
N LYS A 3 15.52 -25.59 -2.92
CA LYS A 3 14.65 -24.41 -3.09
C LYS A 3 13.38 -24.90 -3.76
N LYS A 4 12.36 -25.26 -2.96
CA LYS A 4 11.02 -25.55 -3.46
C LYS A 4 10.57 -24.25 -4.14
N ALA A 5 10.43 -24.28 -5.46
CA ALA A 5 9.96 -23.11 -6.20
C ALA A 5 8.65 -22.62 -5.55
N ILE A 6 8.62 -21.35 -5.13
CA ILE A 6 7.44 -20.77 -4.50
C ILE A 6 6.33 -20.77 -5.55
N ASN A 7 5.26 -21.53 -5.29
CA ASN A 7 4.08 -21.48 -6.14
C ASN A 7 3.27 -20.21 -5.82
N LEU A 8 3.53 -19.16 -6.60
CA LEU A 8 2.89 -17.85 -6.41
C LEU A 8 1.36 -17.89 -6.55
N LYS A 9 0.80 -18.88 -7.25
CA LYS A 9 -0.65 -19.00 -7.46
C LYS A 9 -1.43 -19.39 -6.20
N GLU A 10 -0.80 -20.06 -5.25
CA GLU A 10 -1.42 -20.55 -4.00
C GLU A 10 -0.87 -19.86 -2.75
N THR A 11 -0.15 -18.75 -2.94
CA THR A 11 0.52 -18.04 -1.85
C THR A 11 -0.52 -17.48 -0.88
N SER A 12 -0.40 -17.83 0.40
CA SER A 12 -1.23 -17.27 1.46
C SER A 12 -0.85 -15.83 1.77
N PHE A 13 -1.73 -15.09 2.43
CA PHE A 13 -1.44 -13.70 2.84
C PHE A 13 -0.15 -13.59 3.67
N THR A 14 0.03 -14.46 4.67
CA THR A 14 1.23 -14.49 5.51
C THR A 14 2.48 -14.87 4.71
N GLN A 15 2.37 -15.81 3.78
CA GLN A 15 3.50 -16.15 2.90
C GLN A 15 3.88 -14.96 2.01
N ALA A 16 2.90 -14.23 1.46
CA ALA A 16 3.17 -13.04 0.67
C ALA A 16 3.89 -11.94 1.47
N ILE A 17 3.54 -11.74 2.74
CA ILE A 17 4.28 -10.83 3.64
C ILE A 17 5.75 -11.29 3.78
N ASN A 18 5.98 -12.56 4.11
CA ASN A 18 7.33 -13.08 4.32
C ASN A 18 8.19 -13.02 3.05
N ILE A 19 7.60 -13.31 1.89
CA ILE A 19 8.26 -13.19 0.59
C ILE A 19 8.64 -11.73 0.32
N SER A 20 7.73 -10.80 0.59
CA SER A 20 7.97 -9.37 0.38
C SER A 20 9.06 -8.84 1.29
N ALA A 21 9.11 -9.31 2.54
CA ALA A 21 10.19 -9.03 3.48
C ALA A 21 11.54 -9.52 2.98
N GLN A 22 11.61 -10.78 2.54
CA GLN A 22 12.82 -11.34 1.98
C GLN A 22 13.30 -10.53 0.77
N TRP A 23 12.42 -10.23 -0.19
CA TRP A 23 12.80 -9.49 -1.39
C TRP A 23 13.21 -8.05 -1.11
N CYS A 24 12.57 -7.38 -0.16
CA CYS A 24 12.97 -6.02 0.20
C CYS A 24 14.36 -6.01 0.86
N ASN A 25 14.68 -7.01 1.68
CA ASN A 25 16.02 -7.17 2.25
C ASN A 25 17.06 -7.52 1.17
N GLU A 26 16.78 -8.51 0.31
CA GLU A 26 17.68 -8.89 -0.79
C GLU A 26 17.97 -7.72 -1.73
N TRP A 27 16.98 -6.88 -2.03
CA TRP A 27 17.18 -5.67 -2.83
C TRP A 27 17.98 -4.60 -2.08
N GLY A 28 17.70 -4.38 -0.78
CA GLY A 28 18.46 -3.44 0.06
C GLY A 28 19.94 -3.83 0.26
N GLU A 29 20.26 -5.12 0.16
CA GLU A 29 21.62 -5.67 0.21
C GLU A 29 22.27 -5.80 -1.18
N ASP A 30 21.68 -5.22 -2.23
CA ASP A 30 22.13 -5.30 -3.63
C ASP A 30 22.25 -6.75 -4.18
N LEU A 31 21.58 -7.72 -3.55
CA LEU A 31 21.54 -9.12 -3.98
C LEU A 31 20.48 -9.38 -5.07
N LEU A 32 19.58 -8.43 -5.29
CA LEU A 32 18.50 -8.50 -6.25
C LEU A 32 18.42 -7.19 -7.05
N SER A 33 18.51 -7.26 -8.37
CA SER A 33 18.37 -6.06 -9.21
C SER A 33 16.93 -5.52 -9.21
N GLU A 34 16.78 -4.24 -9.55
CA GLU A 34 15.48 -3.58 -9.61
C GLU A 34 14.53 -4.26 -10.61
N GLU A 35 15.01 -4.66 -11.78
CA GLU A 35 14.22 -5.34 -12.81
C GLU A 35 13.73 -6.72 -12.36
N VAL A 36 14.62 -7.51 -11.76
CA VAL A 36 14.27 -8.85 -11.28
C VAL A 36 13.29 -8.76 -10.11
N LEU A 37 13.48 -7.79 -9.20
CA LEU A 37 12.52 -7.51 -8.14
C LEU A 37 11.15 -7.11 -8.72
N ALA A 38 11.13 -6.20 -9.70
CA ALA A 38 9.90 -5.73 -10.32
C ALA A 38 9.12 -6.89 -10.98
N ASP A 39 9.78 -7.77 -11.74
CA ASP A 39 9.15 -8.94 -12.34
C ASP A 39 8.60 -9.92 -11.28
N ARG A 40 9.36 -10.17 -10.20
CA ARG A 40 8.91 -11.04 -9.11
C ARG A 40 7.68 -10.49 -8.39
N VAL A 41 7.69 -9.20 -8.07
CA VAL A 41 6.54 -8.54 -7.45
C VAL A 41 5.35 -8.55 -8.39
N ALA A 42 5.54 -8.27 -9.69
CA ALA A 42 4.49 -8.33 -10.69
C ALA A 42 3.79 -9.69 -10.72
N GLU A 43 4.53 -10.80 -10.59
CA GLU A 43 3.93 -12.13 -10.47
C GLU A 43 3.21 -12.36 -9.14
N LEU A 44 3.78 -11.90 -8.02
CA LEU A 44 3.18 -12.05 -6.70
C LEU A 44 1.81 -11.34 -6.63
N ILE A 45 1.73 -10.10 -7.12
CA ILE A 45 0.54 -9.26 -7.00
C ILE A 45 -0.61 -9.65 -7.94
N LYS A 46 -0.42 -10.63 -8.85
CA LYS A 46 -1.50 -11.19 -9.67
C LYS A 46 -2.57 -11.92 -8.85
N THR A 47 -2.26 -12.29 -7.61
CA THR A 47 -3.22 -12.94 -6.70
C THR A 47 -3.68 -11.97 -5.63
N LYS A 48 -4.93 -12.12 -5.17
CA LYS A 48 -5.48 -11.29 -4.09
C LYS A 48 -4.65 -11.34 -2.81
N ASN A 49 -4.13 -12.50 -2.44
CA ASN A 49 -3.29 -12.65 -1.24
C ASN A 49 -1.90 -12.06 -1.44
N GLY A 50 -1.30 -12.27 -2.62
CA GLY A 50 -0.01 -11.69 -2.97
C GLY A 50 -0.05 -10.17 -3.00
N LEU A 51 -1.05 -9.58 -3.66
CA LEU A 51 -1.28 -8.13 -3.68
C LEU A 51 -1.41 -7.57 -2.26
N ARG A 52 -2.28 -8.17 -1.45
CA ARG A 52 -2.51 -7.73 -0.07
C ARG A 52 -1.27 -7.87 0.80
N GLY A 53 -0.58 -9.01 0.73
CA GLY A 53 0.60 -9.27 1.55
C GLY A 53 1.78 -8.38 1.17
N PHE A 54 1.99 -8.15 -0.12
CA PHE A 54 3.02 -7.25 -0.62
C PHE A 54 2.83 -5.83 -0.09
N PHE A 55 1.65 -5.24 -0.34
CA PHE A 55 1.41 -3.87 0.12
C PHE A 55 1.34 -3.76 1.64
N ALA A 56 0.85 -4.78 2.36
CA ALA A 56 0.87 -4.78 3.81
C ALA A 56 2.30 -4.66 4.37
N TYR A 57 3.26 -5.42 3.81
CA TYR A 57 4.65 -5.35 4.24
C TYR A 57 5.34 -4.08 3.74
N ALA A 58 5.35 -3.86 2.43
CA ALA A 58 6.15 -2.82 1.79
C ALA A 58 5.72 -1.40 2.21
N LEU A 59 4.45 -1.18 2.56
CA LEU A 59 4.00 0.11 3.09
C LEU A 59 4.39 0.34 4.55
N SER A 60 4.38 -0.70 5.38
CA SER A 60 4.49 -0.56 6.85
C SER A 60 5.90 -0.74 7.41
N ASP A 61 6.76 -1.50 6.73
CA ASP A 61 8.11 -1.76 7.22
C ASP A 61 9.02 -0.54 7.00
N GLN A 62 9.66 -0.08 8.08
CA GLN A 62 10.53 1.10 8.07
C GLN A 62 11.86 0.86 7.35
N ASN A 63 12.30 -0.39 7.22
CA ASN A 63 13.54 -0.76 6.56
C ASN A 63 13.33 -1.10 5.08
N CYS A 64 12.08 -1.18 4.62
CA CYS A 64 11.77 -1.43 3.23
C CYS A 64 11.64 -0.12 2.42
N TYR A 65 12.74 0.30 1.80
CA TYR A 65 12.81 1.57 1.05
C TYR A 65 12.25 1.53 -0.38
N LEU A 66 11.69 0.40 -0.80
CA LEU A 66 11.25 0.19 -2.19
C LEU A 66 10.20 1.21 -2.63
N LEU A 67 9.22 1.50 -1.75
CA LEU A 67 8.13 2.44 -2.02
C LEU A 67 8.51 3.90 -1.75
N ASP A 68 9.67 4.15 -1.14
CA ASP A 68 10.24 5.49 -0.99
C ASP A 68 11.06 5.88 -2.22
N LYS A 69 11.83 4.93 -2.77
CA LYS A 69 12.65 5.18 -3.97
C LYS A 69 11.87 5.09 -5.28
N LEU A 70 10.85 4.22 -5.34
CA LEU A 70 10.05 3.95 -6.54
C LEU A 70 10.88 3.80 -7.83
N PRO A 71 11.74 2.76 -7.94
CA PRO A 71 12.51 2.51 -9.15
C PRO A 71 11.65 2.45 -10.41
N PHE A 72 12.18 2.90 -11.55
CA PHE A 72 11.39 3.01 -12.79
C PHE A 72 10.81 1.67 -13.25
N SER A 73 11.61 0.59 -13.21
CA SER A 73 11.16 -0.76 -13.55
C SER A 73 10.00 -1.23 -12.66
N PHE A 74 10.06 -0.87 -11.37
CA PHE A 74 9.02 -1.16 -10.40
C PHE A 74 7.73 -0.37 -10.68
N VAL A 75 7.84 0.94 -10.91
CA VAL A 75 6.71 1.81 -11.28
C VAL A 75 6.01 1.30 -12.54
N PHE A 76 6.77 0.92 -13.57
CA PHE A 76 6.23 0.35 -14.79
C PHE A 76 5.36 -0.89 -14.51
N LYS A 77 5.84 -1.82 -13.67
CA LYS A 77 5.06 -3.01 -13.27
C LYS A 77 3.82 -2.69 -12.45
N LEU A 78 3.86 -1.68 -11.59
CA LEU A 78 2.68 -1.23 -10.86
C LEU A 78 1.62 -0.64 -11.81
N GLN A 79 2.04 0.12 -12.83
CA GLN A 79 1.14 0.64 -13.85
C GLN A 79 0.51 -0.48 -14.69
N GLU A 80 1.30 -1.50 -15.09
CA GLU A 80 0.80 -2.66 -15.83
C GLU A 80 -0.24 -3.46 -15.04
N ALA A 81 -0.07 -3.58 -13.72
CA ALA A 81 -1.02 -4.27 -12.85
C ALA A 81 -2.37 -3.53 -12.70
N GLY A 82 -2.42 -2.24 -13.05
CA GLY A 82 -3.66 -1.51 -13.28
C GLY A 82 -4.55 -1.33 -12.05
N ASN A 83 -5.86 -1.55 -12.23
CA ASN A 83 -6.88 -1.13 -11.26
C ASN A 83 -6.74 -1.79 -9.88
N ASP A 84 -6.27 -3.03 -9.80
CA ASP A 84 -6.14 -3.75 -8.52
C ASP A 84 -5.11 -3.07 -7.60
N VAL A 85 -4.01 -2.57 -8.17
CA VAL A 85 -3.00 -1.78 -7.46
C VAL A 85 -3.57 -0.43 -7.04
N VAL A 86 -4.28 0.27 -7.93
CA VAL A 86 -4.92 1.54 -7.59
C VAL A 86 -5.88 1.37 -6.43
N GLU A 87 -6.76 0.37 -6.48
CA GLU A 87 -7.77 0.13 -5.45
C GLU A 87 -7.13 -0.13 -4.07
N ILE A 88 -6.11 -0.99 -4.02
CA ILE A 88 -5.47 -1.32 -2.74
C ILE A 88 -4.67 -0.14 -2.18
N VAL A 89 -3.99 0.64 -3.02
CA VAL A 89 -3.22 1.80 -2.56
C VAL A 89 -4.15 2.91 -2.07
N VAL A 90 -5.25 3.20 -2.76
CA VAL A 90 -6.25 4.18 -2.27
C VAL A 90 -6.82 3.72 -0.93
N LYS A 91 -7.19 2.44 -0.77
CA LYS A 91 -7.69 1.94 0.52
C LYS A 91 -6.68 2.11 1.65
N ASN A 92 -5.39 1.85 1.39
CA ASN A 92 -4.35 2.03 2.39
C ASN A 92 -4.11 3.52 2.72
N LEU A 93 -4.22 4.43 1.75
CA LEU A 93 -4.16 5.86 2.01
C LEU A 93 -5.28 6.30 2.97
N ILE A 94 -6.53 5.90 2.68
CA ILE A 94 -7.70 6.26 3.50
C ILE A 94 -7.53 5.73 4.92
N MET A 95 -7.14 4.46 5.05
CA MET A 95 -6.99 3.80 6.34
C MET A 95 -5.86 4.42 7.16
N SER A 96 -4.68 4.61 6.57
CA SER A 96 -3.56 5.26 7.27
C SER A 96 -3.87 6.70 7.67
N SER A 97 -4.51 7.48 6.78
CA SER A 97 -5.00 8.83 7.09
C SER A 97 -5.94 8.85 8.31
N ALA A 98 -6.88 7.90 8.37
CA ALA A 98 -7.78 7.76 9.50
C ALA A 98 -7.02 7.42 10.79
N GLN A 99 -6.02 6.54 10.71
CA GLN A 99 -5.22 6.08 11.85
C GLN A 99 -4.27 7.15 12.39
N ILE A 100 -3.78 8.08 11.57
CA ILE A 100 -3.00 9.25 12.05
C ILE A 100 -3.79 10.00 13.13
N ILE A 101 -5.07 10.29 12.88
CA ILE A 101 -5.95 11.01 13.81
C ILE A 101 -6.21 10.19 15.09
N VAL A 102 -6.34 8.86 14.96
CA VAL A 102 -6.54 7.97 16.12
C VAL A 102 -5.30 7.96 17.00
N HIS A 103 -4.14 7.65 16.42
CA HIS A 103 -2.89 7.57 17.17
C HIS A 103 -2.47 8.92 17.76
N GLU A 104 -2.74 10.03 17.07
CA GLU A 104 -2.56 11.37 17.64
C GLU A 104 -3.45 11.60 18.87
N SER A 105 -4.74 11.24 18.79
CA SER A 105 -5.67 11.39 19.91
C SER A 105 -5.28 10.51 21.11
N ASP A 106 -4.67 9.37 20.84
CA ASP A 106 -4.19 8.42 21.86
C ASP A 106 -2.77 8.76 22.38
N ASN A 107 -2.16 9.87 21.91
CA ASN A 107 -0.76 10.26 22.18
C ASN A 107 0.27 9.17 21.83
N ASN A 108 -0.04 8.30 20.88
CA ASN A 108 0.84 7.24 20.42
C ASN A 108 1.66 7.69 19.20
N LEU A 109 2.71 8.47 19.46
CA LEU A 109 3.50 9.14 18.43
C LEU A 109 4.24 8.18 17.47
N GLU A 110 4.67 7.03 17.95
CA GLU A 110 5.33 6.02 17.12
C GLU A 110 4.36 5.46 16.05
N TYR A 111 3.17 5.06 16.47
CA TYR A 111 2.15 4.57 15.57
C TYR A 111 1.57 5.67 14.67
N LYS A 112 1.54 6.93 15.15
CA LYS A 112 1.21 8.09 14.30
C LYS A 112 2.22 8.21 13.16
N SER A 113 3.52 8.21 13.48
CA SER A 113 4.61 8.30 12.50
C SER A 113 4.56 7.15 11.47
N ASN A 114 4.27 5.93 11.92
CA ASN A 114 4.08 4.80 11.01
C ASN A 114 2.92 5.01 10.03
N SER A 115 1.78 5.51 10.51
CA SER A 115 0.64 5.82 9.64
C SER A 115 0.95 6.98 8.67
N GLU A 116 1.73 7.98 9.09
CA GLU A 116 2.21 9.06 8.24
C GLU A 116 3.08 8.52 7.10
N ASN A 117 4.05 7.65 7.41
CA ASN A 117 4.90 7.02 6.40
C ASN A 117 4.10 6.20 5.38
N ILE A 118 3.13 5.40 5.85
CA ILE A 118 2.24 4.64 4.95
C ILE A 118 1.45 5.59 4.04
N SER A 119 0.91 6.68 4.60
CA SER A 119 0.14 7.68 3.85
C SER A 119 0.99 8.34 2.76
N GLU A 120 2.21 8.78 3.09
CA GLU A 120 3.13 9.38 2.12
C GLU A 120 3.53 8.41 1.01
N ARG A 121 3.89 7.16 1.34
CA ARG A 121 4.19 6.12 0.34
C ARG A 121 3.00 5.89 -0.59
N CYS A 122 1.77 5.84 -0.05
CA CYS A 122 0.57 5.71 -0.88
C CYS A 122 0.40 6.90 -1.83
N LYS A 123 0.60 8.14 -1.36
CA LYS A 123 0.51 9.33 -2.22
C LYS A 123 1.55 9.30 -3.34
N SER A 124 2.81 8.96 -3.02
CA SER A 124 3.88 8.84 -4.02
C SER A 124 3.55 7.82 -5.10
N ILE A 125 3.00 6.66 -4.73
CA ILE A 125 2.55 5.66 -5.70
C ILE A 125 1.38 6.18 -6.54
N LEU A 126 0.34 6.75 -5.92
CA LEU A 126 -0.84 7.23 -6.65
C LEU A 126 -0.51 8.33 -7.66
N ARG A 127 0.49 9.17 -7.39
CA ARG A 127 0.98 10.21 -8.32
C ARG A 127 1.59 9.63 -9.60
N VAL A 128 2.13 8.41 -9.55
CA VAL A 128 2.75 7.76 -10.72
C VAL A 128 1.83 6.74 -11.41
N LEU A 129 0.64 6.45 -10.87
CA LEU A 129 -0.34 5.57 -11.51
C LEU A 129 -1.24 6.31 -12.51
N GLU A 130 -1.99 5.55 -13.32
CA GLU A 130 -2.86 6.12 -14.35
C GLU A 130 -3.96 6.99 -13.74
N THR A 131 -3.97 8.27 -14.12
CA THR A 131 -4.78 9.31 -13.47
C THR A 131 -6.28 9.02 -13.51
N LYS A 132 -6.83 8.52 -14.62
CA LYS A 132 -8.28 8.26 -14.72
C LYS A 132 -8.71 7.16 -13.76
N SER A 133 -7.92 6.09 -13.64
CA SER A 133 -8.15 4.99 -12.70
C SER A 133 -8.08 5.47 -11.25
N VAL A 134 -7.07 6.29 -10.92
CA VAL A 134 -6.91 6.89 -9.59
C VAL A 134 -8.12 7.77 -9.25
N THR A 135 -8.49 8.70 -10.12
CA THR A 135 -9.66 9.58 -9.91
C THR A 135 -10.95 8.79 -9.76
N LYS A 136 -11.17 7.75 -10.58
CA LYS A 136 -12.36 6.89 -10.48
C LYS A 136 -12.45 6.20 -9.11
N ASN A 137 -11.35 5.59 -8.65
CA ASN A 137 -11.31 4.89 -7.37
C ASN A 137 -11.50 5.84 -6.18
N ILE A 138 -10.83 7.00 -6.21
CA ILE A 138 -10.99 8.04 -5.20
C ILE A 138 -12.45 8.48 -5.12
N ASN A 139 -13.08 8.82 -6.25
CA ASN A 139 -14.47 9.26 -6.26
C ASN A 139 -15.42 8.18 -5.73
N GLN A 140 -15.21 6.92 -6.10
CA GLN A 140 -16.00 5.80 -5.61
C GLN A 140 -15.90 5.66 -4.08
N ILE A 141 -14.69 5.75 -3.52
CA ILE A 141 -14.49 5.65 -2.07
C ILE A 141 -15.04 6.88 -1.36
N MET A 142 -14.83 8.08 -1.90
CA MET A 142 -15.32 9.33 -1.33
C MET A 142 -16.85 9.38 -1.25
N ASN A 143 -17.55 8.87 -2.27
CA ASN A 143 -19.01 8.75 -2.26
C ASN A 143 -19.54 7.76 -1.21
N ASN A 144 -18.69 6.83 -0.74
CA ASN A 144 -19.05 5.83 0.24
C ASN A 144 -18.43 6.08 1.62
N LEU A 145 -17.77 7.24 1.82
CA LEU A 145 -16.93 7.50 2.99
C LEU A 145 -17.70 7.38 4.32
N ASP A 146 -18.98 7.76 4.34
CA ASP A 146 -19.85 7.66 5.52
C ASP A 146 -20.13 6.21 5.97
N ASN A 147 -19.95 5.24 5.06
CA ASN A 147 -20.14 3.83 5.36
C ASN A 147 -18.84 3.10 5.72
N LEU A 148 -17.69 3.77 5.61
CA LEU A 148 -16.37 3.21 5.94
C LEU A 148 -15.98 3.45 7.40
N GLY A 149 -15.00 2.69 7.88
CA GLY A 149 -14.58 2.73 9.28
C GLY A 149 -13.19 2.16 9.55
N ASN A 150 -12.76 2.28 10.80
CA ASN A 150 -11.45 1.81 11.27
C ASN A 150 -11.39 0.28 11.46
N SER A 151 -12.53 -0.41 11.42
CA SER A 151 -12.62 -1.85 11.56
C SER A 151 -12.92 -2.50 10.20
N PHE A 152 -12.45 -3.75 10.01
CA PHE A 152 -12.67 -4.50 8.76
C PHE A 152 -14.17 -4.67 8.41
N ASP A 153 -15.03 -4.74 9.42
CA ASP A 153 -16.49 -4.83 9.29
C ASP A 153 -17.19 -3.45 9.24
N ASN A 154 -16.42 -2.37 9.34
CA ASN A 154 -16.91 -0.99 9.47
C ASN A 154 -17.92 -0.79 10.61
N SER A 155 -17.88 -1.60 11.68
CA SER A 155 -18.65 -1.40 12.91
C SER A 155 -18.29 -0.09 13.61
N LYS A 156 -17.03 0.35 13.53
CA LYS A 156 -16.58 1.68 14.00
C LYS A 156 -16.35 2.61 12.81
N LYS A 157 -17.38 3.39 12.45
CA LYS A 157 -17.32 4.38 11.36
C LYS A 157 -16.26 5.44 11.59
N TYR A 158 -15.77 6.03 10.50
CA TYR A 158 -14.91 7.21 10.60
C TYR A 158 -15.68 8.38 11.20
N ASN A 159 -15.05 9.08 12.14
CA ASN A 159 -15.60 10.33 12.67
C ASN A 159 -15.33 11.52 11.74
N GLU A 160 -15.93 12.68 12.01
CA GLU A 160 -15.79 13.85 11.15
C GLU A 160 -14.35 14.36 11.01
N LYS A 161 -13.54 14.31 12.07
CA LYS A 161 -12.11 14.69 11.99
C LYS A 161 -11.35 13.77 11.04
N GLN A 162 -11.58 12.45 11.13
CA GLN A 162 -10.99 11.47 10.22
C GLN A 162 -11.42 11.74 8.77
N LYS A 163 -12.72 11.95 8.52
CA LYS A 163 -13.24 12.23 7.17
C LYS A 163 -12.64 13.50 6.57
N GLN A 164 -12.52 14.56 7.36
CA GLN A 164 -11.91 15.83 6.92
C GLN A 164 -10.43 15.63 6.58
N PHE A 165 -9.68 14.91 7.42
CA PHE A 165 -8.27 14.65 7.17
C PHE A 165 -8.04 13.73 5.97
N ILE A 166 -8.88 12.69 5.79
CA ILE A 166 -8.89 11.84 4.59
C ILE A 166 -9.07 12.68 3.32
N LYS A 167 -10.05 13.60 3.31
CA LYS A 167 -10.28 14.52 2.17
C LYS A 167 -9.05 15.37 1.89
N HIS A 168 -8.40 15.88 2.93
CA HIS A 168 -7.17 16.66 2.80
C HIS A 168 -6.03 15.84 2.15
N GLN A 169 -5.80 14.61 2.62
CA GLN A 169 -4.75 13.73 2.07
C GLN A 169 -5.01 13.38 0.60
N ILE A 170 -6.26 13.19 0.20
CA ILE A 170 -6.64 12.97 -1.21
C ILE A 170 -6.35 14.19 -2.07
N LEU A 171 -6.73 15.39 -1.61
CA LEU A 171 -6.49 16.63 -2.35
C LEU A 171 -4.99 16.89 -2.54
N ASP A 172 -4.16 16.41 -1.63
CA ASP A 172 -2.71 16.55 -1.69
C ASP A 172 -2.05 15.68 -2.78
N ILE A 173 -2.72 14.63 -3.27
CA ILE A 173 -2.24 13.84 -4.41
C ILE A 173 -2.23 14.67 -5.70
N ALA A 174 -3.19 15.60 -5.83
CA ALA A 174 -3.37 16.43 -7.03
C ALA A 174 -2.41 17.63 -7.10
N LYS A 175 -1.56 17.82 -6.09
CA LYS A 175 -0.47 18.79 -6.08
C LYS A 175 0.82 18.13 -6.53
#